data_AF-A0A645A0X4-F1
#
_entry.id   AF-A0A645A0X4-F1
#
_cell.length_a   1.000
_cell.length_b   1.000
_cell.length_c   1.000
_cell.angle_alpha   90.00
_cell.angle_beta   90.00
_cell.angle_gamma   90.00
#
_symmetry.space_group_name_H-M   'P 1'
#
loop_
_entity.id
_entity.type
_entity.pdbx_description
1 polymer ?
#
loop_
_entity_poly.entity_id
_entity_poly.type
_entity_poly.pdbx_seq_one_letter_code
_entity_poly.pdbx_strand_id
1 'polypeptide(L)'
;MNDFQKYSDQTFENIKHINGDGIEFWYARELQSVLEYTQWRNFESVIDKAKLACINSGNDVDDHFADVSKTIRMPKTAEKLISDYQLSRYACYLIVQNGDPRKEVIALGQTYFAVKTRQRELIEDYDQLTEEQKRLAIRNEMIVHNKPLAEAAKMAGIEDPRRLCHFSEQGLSGFVWRTRRKRNTCA
;
A
#
# COMPACT_ATOMS: atom_id res chain seq x y z
N MET A 1 4.28 13.76 -7.63
CA MET A 1 4.18 12.46 -6.92
C MET A 1 5.38 12.40 -6.01
N ASN A 2 5.15 12.36 -4.70
CA ASN A 2 6.20 12.43 -3.69
C ASN A 2 7.06 11.16 -3.75
N ASP A 3 8.38 11.30 -3.89
CA ASP A 3 9.33 10.18 -3.85
C ASP A 3 9.16 9.32 -2.57
N PHE A 4 8.61 9.91 -1.51
CA PHE A 4 8.26 9.28 -0.24
C PHE A 4 7.25 8.12 -0.35
N GLN A 5 6.32 8.15 -1.31
CA GLN A 5 5.31 7.09 -1.46
C GLN A 5 5.87 5.83 -2.14
N LYS A 6 6.99 5.97 -2.87
CA LYS A 6 7.64 4.87 -3.58
C LYS A 6 8.44 3.97 -2.65
N TYR A 7 8.89 4.47 -1.50
CA TYR A 7 9.81 3.73 -0.64
C TYR A 7 9.11 2.73 0.29
N SER A 8 7.89 2.99 0.77
CA SER A 8 7.18 2.05 1.67
C SER A 8 6.52 0.90 0.90
N ASP A 9 5.79 1.20 -0.16
CA ASP A 9 4.88 0.24 -0.81
C ASP A 9 5.68 -0.75 -1.65
N GLN A 10 6.65 -0.23 -2.42
CA GLN A 10 7.49 -1.08 -3.25
C GLN A 10 8.38 -1.95 -2.38
N THR A 11 8.99 -1.42 -1.32
CA THR A 11 9.99 -2.20 -0.55
C THR A 11 9.35 -3.36 0.21
N PHE A 12 8.16 -3.17 0.78
CA PHE A 12 7.44 -4.25 1.47
C PHE A 12 6.89 -5.31 0.48
N GLU A 13 6.32 -4.87 -0.64
CA GLU A 13 5.80 -5.80 -1.65
C GLU A 13 6.92 -6.53 -2.41
N ASN A 14 8.12 -5.96 -2.50
CA ASN A 14 9.26 -6.60 -3.18
C ASN A 14 9.82 -7.81 -2.42
N ILE A 15 9.70 -7.85 -1.09
CA ILE A 15 10.14 -8.98 -0.26
C ILE A 15 9.00 -9.97 0.05
N LYS A 16 7.89 -9.85 -0.68
CA LYS A 16 6.75 -10.74 -0.57
C LYS A 16 7.04 -12.08 -1.25
N HIS A 17 6.71 -13.15 -0.56
CA HIS A 17 6.75 -14.52 -1.08
C HIS A 17 5.33 -15.06 -1.18
N ILE A 18 5.15 -16.03 -2.08
CA ILE A 18 3.89 -16.75 -2.26
C ILE A 18 4.20 -18.23 -2.12
N ASN A 19 3.48 -18.93 -1.25
CA ASN A 19 3.65 -20.36 -1.06
C ASN A 19 2.94 -21.17 -2.17
N GLY A 20 3.06 -22.50 -2.14
CA GLY A 20 2.44 -23.37 -3.14
C GLY A 20 0.90 -23.26 -3.23
N ASP A 21 0.26 -22.77 -2.18
CA ASP A 21 -1.19 -22.59 -2.06
C ASP A 21 -1.66 -21.18 -2.46
N GLY A 22 -0.75 -20.32 -2.92
CA GLY A 22 -1.07 -18.94 -3.30
C GLY A 22 -1.18 -17.97 -2.12
N ILE A 23 -0.80 -18.39 -0.91
CA ILE A 23 -0.83 -17.55 0.30
C ILE A 23 0.45 -16.73 0.38
N GLU A 24 0.28 -15.44 0.61
CA GLU A 24 1.37 -14.47 0.71
C GLU A 24 2.01 -14.48 2.11
N PHE A 25 3.34 -14.45 2.17
CA PHE A 25 4.10 -14.42 3.43
C PHE A 25 5.43 -13.66 3.27
N TRP A 26 6.04 -13.31 4.41
CA TRP A 26 7.32 -12.59 4.48
C TRP A 26 8.29 -13.26 5.43
N TYR A 27 9.59 -13.18 5.16
CA TYR A 27 10.60 -13.65 6.12
C TYR A 27 11.03 -12.52 7.07
N ALA A 28 11.09 -12.82 8.37
CA ALA A 28 11.57 -11.86 9.37
C ALA A 28 13.00 -11.40 9.11
N ARG A 29 13.89 -12.27 8.61
CA ARG A 29 15.27 -11.87 8.26
C ARG A 29 15.36 -10.85 7.13
N GLU A 30 14.46 -10.93 6.15
CA GLU A 30 14.39 -9.95 5.06
C GLU A 30 13.78 -8.65 5.56
N LEU A 31 12.70 -8.75 6.35
CA LEU A 31 12.04 -7.61 6.97
C LEU A 31 12.98 -6.85 7.91
N GLN A 32 13.84 -7.55 8.66
CA GLN A 32 14.89 -6.94 9.49
C GLN A 32 15.77 -5.98 8.67
N SER A 33 16.17 -6.40 7.47
CA SER A 33 17.05 -5.64 6.58
C SER A 33 16.33 -4.43 6.00
N VAL A 34 15.07 -4.60 5.59
CA VAL A 34 14.21 -3.52 5.09
C VAL A 34 13.94 -2.46 6.16
N LEU A 35 13.73 -2.88 7.41
CA LEU A 35 13.49 -1.98 8.54
C LEU A 35 14.79 -1.48 9.21
N GLU A 36 15.94 -1.71 8.58
CA GLU A 36 17.24 -1.19 8.99
C GLU A 36 17.66 -1.58 10.42
N TYR A 37 17.32 -2.79 10.85
CA TYR A 37 17.82 -3.35 12.11
C TYR A 37 19.13 -4.08 11.87
N THR A 38 20.23 -3.52 12.36
CA THR A 38 21.57 -4.12 12.19
C THR A 38 21.72 -5.43 12.96
N GLN A 39 21.15 -5.52 14.16
CA GLN A 39 21.30 -6.67 15.06
C GLN A 39 19.98 -7.42 15.19
N TRP A 40 20.03 -8.75 15.02
CA TRP A 40 18.84 -9.61 15.16
C TRP A 40 18.16 -9.46 16.52
N ARG A 41 18.94 -9.45 17.61
CA ARG A 41 18.39 -9.37 18.97
C ARG A 41 17.49 -8.14 19.18
N ASN A 42 17.81 -7.03 18.54
CA ASN A 42 17.00 -5.82 18.62
C ASN A 42 15.70 -5.97 17.85
N PHE A 43 15.75 -6.65 16.69
CA PHE A 43 14.57 -6.93 15.89
C PHE A 43 13.68 -8.00 16.51
N GLU A 44 14.27 -9.03 17.09
CA GLU A 44 13.59 -10.08 17.87
C GLU A 44 12.78 -9.47 19.02
N SER A 45 13.34 -8.49 19.74
CA SER A 45 12.58 -7.75 20.76
C SER A 45 11.35 -7.01 20.20
N VAL A 46 11.40 -6.54 18.95
CA VAL A 46 10.24 -5.93 18.28
C VAL A 46 9.22 -6.99 17.87
N ILE A 47 9.69 -8.15 17.37
CA ILE A 47 8.83 -9.30 17.07
C ILE A 47 8.10 -9.75 18.34
N ASP A 48 8.78 -9.86 19.48
CA ASP A 48 8.16 -10.27 20.75
C ASP A 48 7.06 -9.30 21.20
N LYS A 49 7.28 -7.99 21.04
CA LYS A 49 6.24 -6.98 21.29
C LYS A 49 5.07 -7.12 20.32
N ALA A 50 5.34 -7.39 19.05
CA ALA A 50 4.32 -7.61 18.05
C ALA A 50 3.49 -8.88 18.34
N LYS A 51 4.12 -9.98 18.76
CA LYS A 51 3.45 -11.19 19.23
C LYS A 51 2.54 -10.90 20.42
N LEU A 52 3.03 -10.15 21.41
CA LEU A 52 2.21 -9.74 22.56
C LEU A 52 1.00 -8.90 22.14
N ALA A 53 1.18 -7.96 21.22
CA ALA A 53 0.07 -7.17 20.66
C ALA A 53 -0.95 -8.06 19.91
N CYS A 54 -0.49 -9.09 19.20
CA CYS A 54 -1.34 -10.07 18.53
C CYS A 54 -2.23 -10.84 19.52
N ILE A 55 -1.62 -11.37 20.59
CA ILE A 55 -2.32 -12.08 21.68
C ILE A 55 -3.37 -11.16 22.32
N ASN A 56 -2.97 -9.93 22.65
CA ASN A 56 -3.85 -8.96 23.28
C ASN A 56 -5.02 -8.53 22.38
N SER A 57 -4.88 -8.69 21.07
CA SER A 57 -5.94 -8.43 20.08
C SER A 57 -6.88 -9.63 19.90
N GLY A 58 -6.63 -10.75 20.60
CA GLY A 58 -7.44 -11.98 20.53
C GLY A 58 -7.14 -12.89 19.35
N ASN A 59 -6.02 -12.65 18.64
CA ASN A 59 -5.59 -13.49 17.50
C ASN A 59 -4.58 -14.53 17.96
N ASP A 60 -4.59 -15.70 17.30
CA ASP A 60 -3.56 -16.72 17.50
C ASP A 60 -2.22 -16.24 16.91
N VAL A 61 -1.14 -16.40 17.66
CA VAL A 61 0.20 -16.00 17.24
C VAL A 61 0.73 -16.95 16.18
N ASP A 62 0.40 -18.24 16.26
CA ASP A 62 0.95 -19.27 15.37
C ASP A 62 0.44 -19.10 13.93
N ASP A 63 -0.76 -18.53 13.76
CA ASP A 63 -1.35 -18.15 12.46
C ASP A 63 -0.62 -16.99 11.76
N HIS A 64 0.23 -16.29 12.49
CA HIS A 64 0.82 -15.02 12.05
C HIS A 64 2.34 -14.98 12.14
N PHE A 65 2.94 -15.74 13.06
CA PHE A 65 4.37 -15.79 13.33
C PHE A 65 4.83 -17.25 13.36
N ALA A 66 4.88 -17.91 12.20
CA ALA A 66 5.35 -19.28 12.11
C ALA A 66 6.88 -19.35 12.25
N ASP A 67 7.37 -20.01 13.29
CA ASP A 67 8.79 -20.28 13.50
C ASP A 67 9.35 -21.14 12.36
N VAL A 68 10.35 -20.62 11.66
CA VAL A 68 11.09 -21.36 10.65
C VAL A 68 12.58 -21.25 10.88
N SER A 69 13.35 -22.05 10.15
CA SER A 69 14.79 -22.00 10.24
C SER A 69 15.39 -21.78 8.86
N LYS A 70 16.38 -20.89 8.80
CA LYS A 70 17.11 -20.56 7.58
C LYS A 70 18.52 -21.14 7.69
N THR A 71 18.94 -21.88 6.68
CA THR A 71 20.32 -22.38 6.59
C THR A 71 21.21 -21.33 5.96
N ILE A 72 22.31 -20.98 6.61
CA ILE A 72 23.33 -20.08 6.08
C ILE A 72 24.65 -20.82 5.87
N ARG A 73 25.33 -20.51 4.77
CA ARG A 73 26.68 -21.01 4.49
C ARG A 73 27.70 -20.21 5.30
N MET A 74 28.52 -20.92 6.05
CA MET A 74 29.64 -20.40 6.80
C MET A 74 30.94 -20.53 5.99
N PRO A 75 32.00 -19.78 6.35
CA PRO A 75 33.34 -20.03 5.84
C PRO A 75 33.73 -21.51 6.05
N LYS A 76 34.43 -22.09 5.06
CA LYS A 76 34.89 -23.51 5.06
C LYS A 76 33.77 -24.55 4.94
N THR A 77 32.76 -24.33 4.10
CA THR A 77 31.69 -25.31 3.77
C THR A 77 30.81 -25.76 4.94
N ALA A 78 30.95 -25.15 6.12
CA ALA A 78 30.04 -25.41 7.23
C ALA A 78 28.68 -24.74 6.98
N GLU A 79 27.61 -25.34 7.47
CA GLU A 79 26.26 -24.78 7.43
C GLU A 79 25.81 -24.50 8.85
N LYS A 80 25.11 -23.38 9.05
CA LYS A 80 24.51 -23.03 10.34
C LYS A 80 23.02 -22.80 10.15
N LEU A 81 22.24 -23.42 11.02
CA LEU A 81 20.82 -23.16 11.14
C LEU A 81 20.61 -21.91 12.00
N ILE A 82 19.90 -20.91 11.48
CA ILE A 82 19.50 -19.72 12.23
C ILE A 82 17.97 -19.66 12.31
N SER A 83 17.44 -19.16 13.42
CA SER A 83 16.01 -18.91 13.59
C SER A 83 15.54 -17.81 12.62
N ASP A 84 14.36 -17.96 12.07
CA ASP A 84 13.66 -17.00 11.23
C ASP A 84 12.14 -17.17 11.44
N TYR A 85 11.33 -16.30 10.88
CA TYR A 85 9.87 -16.38 10.97
C TYR A 85 9.25 -16.22 9.59
N GLN A 86 8.24 -17.02 9.30
CA GLN A 86 7.26 -16.70 8.27
C GLN A 86 6.17 -15.83 8.89
N LEU A 87 6.01 -14.65 8.32
CA LEU A 87 5.14 -13.60 8.82
C LEU A 87 3.96 -13.45 7.88
N SER A 88 2.77 -13.38 8.45
CA SER A 88 1.59 -12.90 7.73
C SER A 88 1.71 -11.40 7.47
N ARG A 89 0.92 -10.88 6.52
CA ARG A 89 0.81 -9.43 6.32
C ARG A 89 0.44 -8.69 7.61
N TYR A 90 -0.44 -9.28 8.41
CA TYR A 90 -0.85 -8.72 9.70
C TYR A 90 0.31 -8.68 10.71
N ALA A 91 1.12 -9.75 10.80
CA ALA A 91 2.31 -9.77 11.64
C ALA A 91 3.31 -8.67 11.27
N CYS A 92 3.55 -8.46 9.98
CA CYS A 92 4.41 -7.37 9.50
C CYS A 92 3.92 -5.99 9.95
N TYR A 93 2.60 -5.78 9.95
CA TYR A 93 2.01 -4.51 10.39
C TYR A 93 2.20 -4.30 11.89
N LEU A 94 2.03 -5.34 12.70
CA LEU A 94 2.29 -5.27 14.14
C LEU A 94 3.76 -4.99 14.44
N ILE A 95 4.69 -5.57 13.65
CA ILE A 95 6.13 -5.30 13.78
C ILE A 95 6.44 -3.82 13.52
N VAL A 96 5.88 -3.22 12.46
CA VAL A 96 6.09 -1.79 12.16
C VAL A 96 5.47 -0.90 13.24
N GLN A 97 4.29 -1.25 13.75
CA GLN A 97 3.63 -0.51 14.84
C GLN A 97 4.45 -0.53 16.14
N ASN A 98 5.13 -1.64 16.44
CA ASN A 98 5.93 -1.81 17.65
C ASN A 98 7.43 -1.50 17.47
N GLY A 99 7.84 -1.05 16.29
CA GLY A 99 9.22 -0.70 15.96
C GLY A 99 9.68 0.61 16.59
N ASP A 100 10.98 0.88 16.56
CA ASP A 100 11.55 2.14 17.06
C ASP A 100 11.18 3.33 16.15
N PRO A 101 10.35 4.29 16.62
CA PRO A 101 9.93 5.43 15.81
C PRO A 101 11.07 6.42 15.48
N ARG A 102 12.24 6.28 16.14
CA ARG A 102 13.43 7.09 15.80
C ARG A 102 14.04 6.68 14.46
N LYS A 103 13.71 5.50 13.93
CA LYS A 103 14.14 5.05 12.60
C LYS A 103 13.17 5.62 11.56
N GLU A 104 13.71 6.31 10.56
CA GLU A 104 12.91 6.93 9.50
C GLU A 104 12.03 5.91 8.76
N VAL A 105 12.58 4.73 8.44
CA VAL A 105 11.82 3.64 7.79
C VAL A 105 10.61 3.16 8.61
N ILE A 106 10.69 3.19 9.94
CA ILE A 106 9.56 2.84 10.82
C ILE A 106 8.53 3.97 10.83
N ALA A 107 8.96 5.22 10.98
CA ALA A 107 8.07 6.37 10.94
C ALA A 107 7.33 6.49 9.60
N LEU A 108 8.02 6.20 8.49
CA LEU A 108 7.44 6.13 7.16
C LEU A 108 6.41 4.99 7.05
N GLY A 109 6.74 3.80 7.54
CA GLY A 109 5.80 2.68 7.58
C GLY A 109 4.54 3.01 8.39
N GLN A 110 4.68 3.62 9.57
CA GLN A 110 3.56 4.06 10.40
C GLN A 110 2.70 5.11 9.70
N THR A 111 3.33 6.08 9.02
CA THR A 111 2.63 7.10 8.24
C THR A 111 1.87 6.49 7.07
N TYR A 112 2.50 5.55 6.36
CA TYR A 112 1.86 4.80 5.29
C TYR A 112 0.61 4.07 5.78
N PHE A 113 0.71 3.36 6.92
CA PHE A 113 -0.44 2.67 7.50
C PHE A 113 -1.53 3.65 7.92
N ALA A 114 -1.21 4.77 8.56
CA ALA A 114 -2.20 5.78 8.92
C ALA A 114 -2.97 6.31 7.69
N VAL A 115 -2.26 6.58 6.59
CA VAL A 115 -2.88 7.03 5.33
C VAL A 115 -3.72 5.92 4.70
N LYS A 116 -3.23 4.68 4.67
CA LYS A 116 -3.96 3.53 4.11
C LYS A 116 -5.22 3.20 4.88
N THR A 117 -5.17 3.23 6.21
CA THR A 117 -6.35 3.07 7.06
C THR A 117 -7.37 4.15 6.76
N ARG A 118 -6.94 5.42 6.65
CA ARG A 118 -7.84 6.52 6.28
C ARG A 118 -8.47 6.33 4.89
N GLN A 119 -7.70 5.82 3.92
CA GLN A 119 -8.23 5.50 2.59
C GLN A 119 -9.27 4.36 2.65
N ARG A 120 -9.02 3.33 3.47
CA ARG A 120 -9.92 2.20 3.66
C ARG A 120 -11.24 2.64 4.29
N GLU A 121 -11.18 3.43 5.37
CA GLU A 121 -12.36 4.02 6.02
C GLU A 121 -13.22 4.79 5.02
N LEU A 122 -12.62 5.65 4.19
CA LEU A 122 -13.35 6.43 3.19
C LEU A 122 -14.03 5.58 2.11
N ILE A 123 -13.41 4.44 1.73
CA ILE A 123 -13.99 3.49 0.77
C ILE A 123 -15.17 2.76 1.43
N GLU A 124 -14.99 2.28 2.66
CA GLU A 124 -16.05 1.59 3.40
C GLU A 124 -17.24 2.52 3.69
N ASP A 125 -16.98 3.78 4.05
CA ASP A 125 -17.99 4.83 4.18
C ASP A 125 -18.73 5.06 2.86
N TYR A 126 -18.00 5.10 1.74
CA TYR A 126 -18.60 5.24 0.40
C TYR A 126 -19.50 4.05 0.06
N ASP A 127 -19.06 2.82 0.36
CA ASP A 127 -19.84 1.61 0.09
C ASP A 127 -21.14 1.55 0.89
N GLN A 128 -21.13 2.09 2.11
CA GLN A 128 -22.31 2.23 2.99
C GLN A 128 -23.32 3.29 2.53
N LEU A 129 -22.95 4.20 1.62
CA LEU A 129 -23.88 5.19 1.07
C LEU A 129 -24.99 4.53 0.24
N THR A 130 -26.18 5.13 0.26
CA THR A 130 -27.26 4.74 -0.64
C THR A 130 -26.95 5.12 -2.09
N GLU A 131 -27.58 4.46 -3.06
CA GLU A 131 -27.38 4.76 -4.49
C GLU A 131 -27.64 6.23 -4.86
N GLU A 132 -28.57 6.90 -4.19
CA GLU A 132 -28.80 8.35 -4.38
C GLU A 132 -27.64 9.19 -3.84
N GLN A 133 -27.09 8.85 -2.68
CA GLN A 133 -25.94 9.54 -2.11
C GLN A 133 -24.68 9.33 -2.95
N LYS A 134 -24.46 8.12 -3.46
CA LYS A 134 -23.37 7.82 -4.42
C LYS A 134 -23.52 8.66 -5.69
N ARG A 135 -24.73 8.74 -6.25
CA ARG A 135 -25.03 9.56 -7.44
C ARG A 135 -24.78 11.05 -7.20
N LEU A 136 -25.17 11.58 -6.04
CA LEU A 136 -24.92 12.97 -5.65
C LEU A 136 -23.43 13.24 -5.46
N ALA A 137 -22.70 12.32 -4.82
CA ALA A 137 -21.25 12.42 -4.64
C ALA A 137 -20.52 12.49 -6.00
N ILE A 138 -20.84 11.57 -6.93
CA ILE A 138 -20.28 11.56 -8.29
C ILE A 138 -20.62 12.86 -9.04
N ARG A 139 -21.86 13.36 -8.91
CA ARG A 139 -22.27 14.61 -9.56
C ARG A 139 -21.48 15.81 -9.04
N ASN A 140 -21.29 15.90 -7.73
CA ASN A 140 -20.51 16.97 -7.11
C ASN A 140 -19.04 16.89 -7.53
N GLU A 141 -18.46 15.69 -7.59
CA GLU A 141 -17.10 15.48 -8.05
C GLU A 141 -16.92 15.88 -9.53
N MET A 142 -17.88 15.52 -10.40
CA MET A 142 -17.91 15.97 -11.80
C MET A 142 -17.97 17.50 -11.91
N ILE A 143 -18.78 18.18 -11.10
CA ILE A 143 -18.88 19.65 -11.11
C ILE A 143 -17.53 20.29 -10.73
N VAL A 144 -16.85 19.74 -9.72
CA VAL A 144 -15.54 20.23 -9.27
C VAL A 144 -14.48 20.02 -10.36
N HIS A 145 -14.43 18.85 -10.99
CA HIS A 145 -13.47 18.57 -12.06
C HIS A 145 -13.75 19.32 -13.36
N ASN A 146 -15.01 19.65 -13.64
CA ASN A 146 -15.37 20.34 -14.88
C ASN A 146 -15.19 21.86 -14.79
N LYS A 147 -15.05 22.44 -13.59
CA LYS A 147 -14.68 23.87 -13.40
C LYS A 147 -13.38 24.27 -14.10
N PRO A 148 -12.23 23.60 -13.86
CA PRO A 148 -10.97 23.97 -14.52
C PRO A 148 -11.00 23.72 -16.04
N LEU A 149 -11.77 22.73 -16.52
CA LEU A 149 -12.00 22.51 -17.96
C LEU A 149 -12.79 23.66 -18.61
N ALA A 150 -13.82 24.14 -17.94
CA ALA A 150 -14.59 25.30 -18.38
C ALA A 150 -13.76 26.59 -18.34
N GLU A 151 -12.92 26.76 -17.32
CA GLU A 151 -11.96 27.88 -17.23
C GLU A 151 -10.92 27.83 -18.34
N ALA A 152 -10.36 26.66 -18.65
CA ALA A 152 -9.43 26.46 -19.76
C ALA A 152 -10.07 26.75 -21.12
N ALA A 153 -11.31 26.32 -21.34
CA ALA A 153 -12.08 26.62 -22.55
C ALA A 153 -12.31 28.13 -22.71
N LYS A 154 -12.63 28.82 -21.60
CA LYS A 154 -12.83 30.27 -21.56
C LYS A 154 -11.52 31.02 -21.83
N MET A 155 -10.40 30.58 -21.26
CA MET A 155 -9.06 31.13 -21.53
C MET A 155 -8.62 30.91 -22.99
N ALA A 156 -9.09 29.85 -23.64
CA ALA A 156 -8.88 29.58 -25.06
C ALA A 156 -9.84 30.38 -25.99
N GLY A 157 -10.66 31.28 -25.44
CA GLY A 157 -11.57 32.15 -26.21
C GLY A 157 -12.85 31.45 -26.69
N ILE A 158 -13.22 30.31 -26.10
CA ILE A 158 -14.46 29.59 -26.43
C ILE A 158 -15.60 30.18 -25.61
N GLU A 159 -16.29 31.17 -26.18
CA GLU A 159 -17.45 31.83 -25.53
C GLU A 159 -18.81 31.27 -25.98
N ASP A 160 -18.86 30.63 -27.16
CA ASP A 160 -20.09 30.03 -27.70
C ASP A 160 -20.50 28.79 -26.89
N PRO A 161 -21.71 28.74 -26.29
CA PRO A 161 -22.19 27.61 -25.51
C PRO A 161 -22.17 26.26 -26.25
N ARG A 162 -22.37 26.28 -27.59
CA ARG A 162 -22.32 25.04 -28.40
C ARG A 162 -20.90 24.50 -28.53
N ARG A 163 -19.92 25.40 -28.69
CA ARG A 163 -18.50 25.03 -28.75
C ARG A 163 -17.95 24.63 -27.38
N LEU A 164 -18.46 25.22 -26.30
CA LEU A 164 -18.14 24.81 -24.94
C LEU A 164 -18.58 23.36 -24.67
N CYS A 165 -19.82 23.01 -25.05
CA CYS A 165 -20.34 21.65 -24.91
C CYS A 165 -19.46 20.64 -25.69
N HIS A 166 -19.10 20.98 -26.93
CA HIS A 166 -18.26 20.11 -27.75
C HIS A 166 -16.82 19.99 -27.20
N PHE A 167 -16.26 21.06 -26.64
CA PHE A 167 -14.95 21.04 -25.98
C PHE A 167 -14.97 20.16 -24.72
N SER A 168 -16.03 20.24 -23.91
CA SER A 168 -16.23 19.36 -22.75
C SER A 168 -16.33 17.89 -23.16
N GLU A 169 -17.11 17.58 -24.21
CA GLU A 169 -17.26 16.22 -24.77
C GLU A 169 -15.95 15.68 -25.36
N GLN A 170 -15.16 16.52 -26.03
CA GLN A 170 -13.87 16.14 -26.60
C GLN A 170 -12.81 15.96 -25.51
N GLY A 171 -12.81 16.77 -24.44
CA GLY A 171 -11.96 16.57 -23.26
C GLY A 171 -12.22 15.22 -22.58
N LEU A 172 -13.49 14.84 -22.43
CA LEU A 172 -13.92 13.52 -21.95
C LEU A 172 -13.52 12.41 -22.94
N SER A 173 -13.67 12.63 -24.24
CA SER A 173 -13.31 11.66 -25.29
C SER A 173 -11.80 11.46 -25.41
N GLY A 174 -10.98 12.49 -25.18
CA GLY A 174 -9.52 12.38 -25.09
C GLY A 174 -9.06 11.54 -23.90
N PHE A 175 -9.78 11.62 -22.77
CA PHE A 175 -9.59 10.74 -21.62
C PHE A 175 -9.95 9.28 -21.94
N VAL A 176 -11.04 9.06 -22.69
CA VAL A 176 -11.47 7.73 -23.18
C VAL A 176 -10.50 7.16 -24.23
N TRP A 177 -9.93 8.00 -25.12
CA TRP A 177 -8.91 7.56 -26.09
C TRP A 177 -7.57 7.23 -25.43
N ARG A 178 -7.17 7.96 -24.38
CA ARG A 178 -5.92 7.67 -23.62
C ARG A 178 -6.05 6.39 -22.78
N THR A 179 -7.25 6.09 -22.28
CA THR A 179 -7.56 4.82 -21.59
C THR A 179 -7.79 3.65 -22.55
N ARG A 180 -8.16 3.90 -23.82
CA ARG A 180 -8.16 2.87 -24.89
C ARG A 180 -6.76 2.60 -25.46
N ARG A 181 -5.89 3.60 -25.62
CA ARG A 181 -4.52 3.39 -26.15
C ARG A 181 -3.63 2.57 -25.22
N LYS A 182 -3.84 2.61 -23.90
CA LYS A 182 -3.15 1.72 -22.94
C LYS A 182 -3.70 0.29 -22.91
N ARG A 183 -4.86 0.03 -23.53
CA ARG A 183 -5.41 -1.34 -23.69
C ARG A 183 -4.97 -2.03 -24.99
N ASN A 184 -4.41 -1.30 -25.96
CA ASN A 184 -4.01 -1.85 -27.26
C ASN A 184 -2.50 -1.76 -27.53
N THR A 185 -1.65 -1.89 -26.50
CA THR A 185 -0.22 -2.21 -26.67
C THR A 185 0.18 -3.47 -25.89
N CYS A 186 -0.70 -4.46 -25.86
CA CYS A 186 -0.36 -5.88 -25.71
C CYS A 186 -1.44 -6.71 -26.42
N ALA A 187 -1.00 -7.47 -27.43
CA ALA A 187 -1.73 -8.36 -28.34
C ALA A 187 -2.59 -7.68 -29.42
#